data_AF-A0A8D2MHK7-F1
#
_entry.id   AF-A0A8D2MHK7-F1
#
_cell.length_a   1.000
_cell.length_b   1.000
_cell.length_c   1.000
_cell.angle_alpha   90.00
_cell.angle_beta   90.00
_cell.angle_gamma   90.00
#
_symmetry.space_group_name_H-M   'P 1'
#
loop_
_entity.id
_entity.type
_entity.pdbx_description
1 polymer ?
#
loop_
_entity_poly.entity_id
_entity_poly.type
_entity_poly.pdbx_seq_one_letter_code
_entity_poly.pdbx_strand_id
1 'polypeptide(L)'
;MCKQVSLIPFSLILLFPLSPFFPIQETKAVIQEELGISFPELMSGKQESGQTVLENTEQEQQQGKTEDHKRSSKTPKKHITRALEKLKKIYADRQYASDVITVTIKKMEELGTFSSLTDANEREKARKGKFYDILIREEKGKKDIKALQKQLQEVKKQTSQDLQSREKVIDGLKDKLQEITAKVDTESNYLKKNSDLQIQLTQKKCSSAENALEKEIQNLKSKIDEEIQLHTETEDFLMQEYLKVKERLEYWIDKYEKDTAAKDEELDDLRALKAENLETMQRFAKECLTFQTTIIIDRTDKETKKKQREREALELRSAVKVQAWWKGTMVRRFLGPYQKLEKYLKGIGEETGKEKSGAKKKKAK
;
A
#
# COMPACT_ATOMS: atom_id res chain seq x y z
N MET A 1 23.88 37.81 -2.62
CA MET A 1 23.46 36.45 -3.03
C MET A 1 22.18 36.12 -2.28
N CYS A 2 21.03 36.37 -2.90
CA CYS A 2 19.73 35.98 -2.37
C CYS A 2 19.05 35.14 -3.44
N LYS A 3 18.87 33.85 -3.20
CA LYS A 3 17.99 33.01 -4.01
C LYS A 3 16.73 32.70 -3.21
N GLN A 4 15.62 33.07 -3.82
CA GLN A 4 14.25 32.92 -3.34
C GLN A 4 13.95 31.47 -2.99
N VAL A 5 13.41 31.28 -1.79
CA VAL A 5 12.66 30.09 -1.41
C VAL A 5 11.24 30.28 -1.92
N SER A 6 10.90 29.64 -3.04
CA SER A 6 9.52 29.50 -3.48
C SER A 6 8.91 28.28 -2.82
N LEU A 7 8.08 28.51 -1.79
CA LEU A 7 7.08 27.57 -1.31
C LEU A 7 6.15 27.22 -2.49
N ILE A 8 6.14 25.96 -2.92
CA ILE A 8 5.11 25.42 -3.81
C ILE A 8 4.13 24.64 -2.94
N PRO A 9 2.81 24.92 -3.04
CA PRO A 9 1.81 24.29 -2.19
C PRO A 9 1.57 22.84 -2.60
N PHE A 10 1.54 21.96 -1.60
CA PHE A 10 0.96 20.62 -1.66
C PHE A 10 -0.54 20.72 -1.98
N SER A 11 -0.89 20.82 -3.26
CA SER A 11 -2.24 20.59 -3.75
C SER A 11 -2.17 20.33 -5.24
N LEU A 12 -2.00 19.06 -5.62
CA LEU A 12 -2.43 18.42 -6.87
C LEU A 12 -1.70 17.07 -6.95
N ILE A 13 -2.34 15.99 -6.52
CA ILE A 13 -2.30 14.64 -7.13
C ILE A 13 -3.49 13.90 -6.52
N LEU A 14 -4.69 14.16 -7.04
CA LEU A 14 -5.85 13.26 -6.96
C LEU A 14 -6.75 13.57 -8.16
N LEU A 15 -6.28 13.24 -9.36
CA LEU A 15 -7.09 13.14 -10.57
C LEU A 15 -6.34 12.28 -11.59
N PHE A 16 -6.24 10.99 -11.27
CA PHE A 16 -6.13 9.96 -12.30
C PHE A 16 -7.54 9.41 -12.53
N PRO A 17 -8.00 9.29 -13.78
CA PRO A 17 -9.31 8.75 -14.07
C PRO A 17 -9.31 7.27 -13.66
N LEU A 18 -10.11 6.94 -12.65
CA LEU A 18 -10.59 5.57 -12.48
C LEU A 18 -11.29 5.18 -13.79
N SER A 19 -10.58 4.40 -14.61
CA SER A 19 -11.24 3.55 -15.58
C SER A 19 -12.12 2.57 -14.82
N PRO A 20 -13.35 2.29 -15.30
CA PRO A 20 -14.29 1.47 -14.57
C PRO A 20 -13.76 0.04 -14.49
N PHE A 21 -13.28 -0.33 -13.30
CA PHE A 21 -13.04 -1.71 -12.93
C PHE A 21 -14.40 -2.38 -12.82
N PHE A 22 -14.83 -3.00 -13.91
CA PHE A 22 -16.05 -3.81 -13.96
C PHE A 22 -15.92 -4.99 -12.99
N PRO A 23 -16.84 -5.16 -12.03
CA PRO A 23 -16.82 -6.32 -11.16
C PRO A 23 -17.18 -7.58 -11.98
N ILE A 24 -16.25 -8.55 -11.99
CA ILE A 24 -16.40 -9.88 -12.63
C ILE A 24 -17.45 -10.77 -11.90
N GLN A 25 -18.25 -10.21 -10.99
CA GLN A 25 -19.40 -10.91 -10.41
C GLN A 25 -20.73 -10.65 -11.15
N GLU A 26 -20.83 -9.61 -12.00
CA GLU A 26 -22.09 -9.29 -12.69
C GLU A 26 -22.26 -9.99 -14.05
N THR A 27 -21.21 -10.62 -14.59
CA THR A 27 -21.30 -11.32 -15.90
C THR A 27 -21.89 -12.73 -15.80
N LYS A 28 -22.09 -13.27 -14.59
CA LYS A 28 -22.87 -14.49 -14.39
C LYS A 28 -24.38 -14.22 -14.39
N ALA A 29 -24.81 -13.04 -13.98
CA ALA A 29 -26.23 -12.68 -13.93
C ALA A 29 -26.77 -12.30 -15.34
N VAL A 30 -25.98 -11.61 -16.16
CA VAL A 30 -26.44 -11.13 -17.48
C VAL A 30 -26.46 -12.23 -18.56
N ILE A 31 -25.70 -13.32 -18.41
CA ILE A 31 -25.76 -14.47 -19.33
C ILE A 31 -26.88 -15.46 -18.92
N GLN A 32 -27.48 -15.29 -17.74
CA GLN A 32 -28.53 -16.17 -17.23
C GLN A 32 -29.95 -15.69 -17.54
N GLU A 33 -30.12 -14.51 -18.16
CA GLU A 33 -31.44 -13.96 -18.53
C GLU A 33 -31.75 -14.05 -20.04
N GLU A 34 -30.77 -14.30 -20.92
CA GLU A 34 -30.99 -14.31 -22.38
C GLU A 34 -31.13 -15.70 -23.04
N LEU A 35 -31.03 -16.80 -22.29
CA LEU A 35 -31.32 -18.14 -22.79
C LEU A 35 -32.29 -18.85 -21.85
N GLY A 36 -33.57 -18.46 -21.98
CA GLY A 36 -34.72 -19.13 -21.37
C GLY A 36 -34.96 -20.53 -21.94
N ILE A 37 -34.02 -21.45 -21.69
CA ILE A 37 -34.23 -22.89 -21.87
C ILE A 37 -33.68 -23.59 -20.62
N SER A 38 -34.58 -23.80 -19.66
CA SER A 38 -34.37 -24.75 -18.57
C SER A 38 -34.43 -26.18 -19.15
N PHE A 39 -33.30 -26.88 -19.13
CA PHE A 39 -33.25 -28.33 -19.23
C PHE A 39 -32.96 -28.87 -17.82
N PRO A 40 -33.84 -29.70 -17.22
CA PRO A 40 -33.52 -30.36 -15.97
C PRO A 40 -32.51 -31.49 -16.23
N GLU A 41 -31.30 -31.30 -15.74
CA GLU A 41 -30.65 -32.20 -14.79
C GLU A 41 -30.88 -33.71 -15.00
N LEU A 42 -30.08 -34.28 -15.90
CA LEU A 42 -29.80 -35.71 -15.94
C LEU A 42 -28.35 -35.88 -16.39
N MET A 43 -27.42 -35.90 -15.44
CA MET A 43 -26.16 -36.66 -15.50
C MET A 43 -25.50 -36.67 -14.11
N SER A 44 -26.00 -37.53 -13.23
CA SER A 44 -25.17 -38.19 -12.22
C SER A 44 -25.34 -39.69 -12.43
N GLY A 45 -24.26 -40.36 -12.83
CA GLY A 45 -24.27 -41.77 -13.15
C GLY A 45 -23.05 -42.15 -13.95
N LYS A 46 -21.87 -42.18 -13.32
CA LYS A 46 -20.69 -42.82 -13.87
C LYS A 46 -20.32 -44.04 -13.01
N GLN A 47 -20.36 -45.19 -13.69
CA GLN A 47 -19.51 -46.36 -13.53
C GLN A 47 -19.49 -47.11 -12.20
N GLU A 48 -20.03 -48.33 -12.24
CA GLU A 48 -19.20 -49.49 -11.92
C GLU A 48 -19.37 -50.57 -12.99
N SER A 49 -18.22 -51.07 -13.43
CA SER A 49 -18.02 -52.06 -14.47
C SER A 49 -18.00 -53.44 -13.83
N GLY A 50 -18.97 -54.28 -14.21
CA GLY A 50 -18.99 -55.70 -13.93
C GLY A 50 -18.98 -56.47 -15.26
N GLN A 51 -17.91 -57.20 -15.47
CA GLN A 51 -17.50 -57.91 -16.67
C GLN A 51 -18.15 -59.30 -16.75
N THR A 52 -18.93 -59.59 -17.80
CA THR A 52 -19.26 -60.96 -18.27
C THR A 52 -19.44 -60.88 -19.79
N VAL A 53 -18.40 -61.22 -20.57
CA VAL A 53 -18.21 -62.53 -21.22
C VAL A 53 -19.34 -62.84 -22.22
N LEU A 54 -18.99 -62.59 -23.49
CA LEU A 54 -19.28 -63.37 -24.69
C LEU A 54 -20.27 -64.54 -24.54
N GLU A 55 -21.41 -64.43 -25.23
CA GLU A 55 -21.89 -65.53 -26.05
C GLU A 55 -22.74 -64.97 -27.20
N ASN A 56 -22.18 -65.04 -28.41
CA ASN A 56 -22.87 -64.78 -29.65
C ASN A 56 -23.96 -65.85 -29.83
N THR A 57 -25.18 -65.43 -30.13
CA THR A 57 -26.16 -66.32 -30.77
C THR A 57 -26.67 -65.63 -32.03
N GLU A 58 -25.90 -65.79 -33.11
CA GLU A 58 -26.42 -65.65 -34.46
C GLU A 58 -27.44 -66.79 -34.68
N GLN A 59 -28.72 -66.43 -34.81
CA GLN A 59 -29.70 -67.29 -35.46
C GLN A 59 -30.06 -66.67 -36.81
N GLU A 60 -29.10 -66.74 -37.75
CA GLU A 60 -29.46 -66.91 -39.15
C GLU A 60 -29.88 -68.37 -39.36
N GLN A 61 -31.19 -68.62 -39.32
CA GLN A 61 -31.75 -69.77 -40.03
C GLN A 61 -32.45 -69.26 -41.28
N GLN A 62 -31.72 -69.39 -42.38
CA GLN A 62 -32.23 -69.55 -43.72
C GLN A 62 -33.42 -70.50 -43.70
N GLN A 63 -34.63 -69.98 -43.96
CA GLN A 63 -35.76 -70.81 -44.33
C GLN A 63 -36.01 -70.63 -45.83
N GLY A 64 -35.71 -71.71 -46.53
CA GLY A 64 -35.54 -71.79 -47.96
C GLY A 64 -36.78 -71.46 -48.78
N LYS A 65 -36.47 -71.03 -50.00
CA LYS A 65 -37.33 -71.13 -51.17
C LYS A 65 -37.91 -72.55 -51.25
N THR A 66 -39.22 -72.69 -51.11
CA THR A 66 -39.95 -73.82 -51.70
C THR A 66 -40.62 -73.34 -52.97
N GLU A 67 -39.88 -73.45 -54.08
CA GLU A 67 -40.51 -73.64 -55.38
C GLU A 67 -40.99 -75.09 -55.50
N ASP A 68 -42.23 -75.19 -55.96
CA ASP A 68 -42.89 -76.30 -56.63
C ASP A 68 -42.13 -77.63 -56.78
N HIS A 69 -42.59 -78.65 -56.04
CA HIS A 69 -42.60 -80.04 -56.51
C HIS A 69 -43.98 -80.66 -56.33
N LYS A 70 -44.77 -80.51 -57.39
CA LYS A 70 -45.82 -81.42 -57.83
C LYS A 70 -45.34 -82.87 -57.74
N ARG A 71 -45.72 -83.61 -56.70
CA ARG A 71 -45.72 -85.09 -56.75
C ARG A 71 -46.86 -85.68 -55.93
N SER A 72 -47.85 -86.14 -56.69
CA SER A 72 -48.86 -87.13 -56.33
C SER A 72 -48.25 -88.29 -55.51
N SER A 73 -48.43 -88.28 -54.20
CA SER A 73 -48.31 -89.47 -53.35
C SER A 73 -49.71 -90.03 -53.08
N LYS A 74 -50.19 -90.85 -54.01
CA LYS A 74 -51.35 -91.72 -53.79
C LYS A 74 -50.94 -92.78 -52.78
N THR A 75 -51.25 -92.56 -51.50
CA THR A 75 -51.26 -93.62 -50.51
C THR A 75 -52.38 -94.62 -50.86
N PRO A 76 -52.15 -95.95 -50.79
CA PRO A 76 -53.16 -96.96 -51.16
C PRO A 76 -54.46 -96.86 -50.33
N LYS A 77 -54.35 -96.33 -49.10
CA LYS A 77 -55.49 -96.18 -48.17
C LYS A 77 -56.55 -95.16 -48.60
N LYS A 78 -56.18 -94.06 -49.28
CA LYS A 78 -57.15 -93.04 -49.77
C LYS A 78 -58.01 -93.54 -50.94
N HIS A 79 -57.48 -94.49 -51.74
CA HIS A 79 -58.24 -95.10 -52.82
C HIS A 79 -59.29 -96.09 -52.29
N ILE A 80 -58.97 -96.82 -51.21
CA ILE A 80 -59.87 -97.80 -50.58
C ILE A 80 -61.04 -97.10 -49.87
N THR A 81 -60.80 -96.02 -49.12
CA THR A 81 -61.88 -95.25 -48.47
C THR A 81 -62.78 -94.53 -49.47
N ARG A 82 -62.22 -93.94 -50.53
CA ARG A 82 -63.01 -93.26 -51.57
C ARG A 82 -63.85 -94.24 -52.41
N ALA A 83 -63.37 -95.47 -52.60
CA ALA A 83 -64.15 -96.53 -53.24
C ALA A 83 -65.29 -97.01 -52.33
N LEU A 84 -65.03 -97.18 -51.03
CA LEU A 84 -66.02 -97.55 -50.02
C LEU A 84 -67.13 -96.48 -49.87
N GLU A 85 -66.78 -95.19 -49.86
CA GLU A 85 -67.73 -94.07 -49.81
C GLU A 85 -68.60 -93.99 -51.07
N LYS A 86 -68.01 -94.20 -52.25
CA LYS A 86 -68.76 -94.30 -53.51
C LYS A 86 -69.73 -95.48 -53.48
N LEU A 87 -69.31 -96.64 -52.96
CA LEU A 87 -70.17 -97.82 -52.84
C LEU A 87 -71.34 -97.57 -51.86
N LYS A 88 -71.07 -96.94 -50.71
CA LYS A 88 -72.11 -96.51 -49.75
C LYS A 88 -73.10 -95.53 -50.37
N LYS A 89 -72.61 -94.57 -51.15
CA LYS A 89 -73.46 -93.63 -51.90
C LYS A 89 -74.33 -94.36 -52.92
N ILE A 90 -73.76 -95.27 -53.70
CA ILE A 90 -74.51 -96.06 -54.70
C ILE A 90 -75.61 -96.91 -54.02
N TYR A 91 -75.32 -97.52 -52.88
CA TYR A 91 -76.31 -98.29 -52.12
C TYR A 91 -77.44 -97.39 -51.57
N ALA A 92 -77.10 -96.21 -51.05
CA ALA A 92 -78.07 -95.22 -50.59
C ALA A 92 -78.92 -94.65 -51.74
N ASP A 93 -78.31 -94.34 -52.89
CA ASP A 93 -79.00 -93.84 -54.08
C ASP A 93 -79.94 -94.92 -54.66
N ARG A 94 -79.51 -96.20 -54.66
CA ARG A 94 -80.34 -97.35 -55.06
C ARG A 94 -81.52 -97.55 -54.13
N GLN A 95 -81.29 -97.50 -52.81
CA GLN A 95 -82.37 -97.64 -51.83
C GLN A 95 -83.36 -96.48 -51.95
N TYR A 96 -82.88 -95.24 -52.09
CA TYR A 96 -83.72 -94.07 -52.31
C TYR A 96 -84.57 -94.19 -53.58
N ALA A 97 -84.00 -94.67 -54.70
CA ALA A 97 -84.76 -94.92 -55.93
C ALA A 97 -85.82 -96.02 -55.72
N SER A 98 -85.46 -97.10 -55.03
CA SER A 98 -86.40 -98.17 -54.66
C SER A 98 -87.56 -97.63 -53.82
N ASP A 99 -87.27 -96.85 -52.77
CA ASP A 99 -88.27 -96.28 -51.87
C ASP A 99 -89.21 -95.31 -52.61
N VAL A 100 -88.66 -94.47 -53.50
CA VAL A 100 -89.46 -93.56 -54.34
C VAL A 100 -90.37 -94.33 -55.30
N ILE A 101 -89.87 -95.40 -55.93
CA ILE A 101 -90.66 -96.27 -56.82
C ILE A 101 -91.77 -96.97 -56.02
N THR A 102 -91.46 -97.58 -54.87
CA THR A 102 -92.44 -98.28 -54.03
C THR A 102 -93.52 -97.33 -53.50
N VAL A 103 -93.16 -96.12 -53.05
CA VAL A 103 -94.15 -95.11 -52.61
C VAL A 103 -94.99 -94.60 -53.79
N THR A 104 -94.42 -94.51 -54.99
CA THR A 104 -95.16 -94.08 -56.18
C THR A 104 -96.16 -95.14 -56.64
N ILE A 105 -95.78 -96.42 -56.65
CA ILE A 105 -96.69 -97.55 -56.95
C ILE A 105 -97.86 -97.55 -55.97
N LYS A 106 -97.59 -97.46 -54.65
CA LYS A 106 -98.64 -97.39 -53.63
C LYS A 106 -99.58 -96.21 -53.82
N LYS A 107 -99.06 -95.00 -54.05
CA LYS A 107 -99.92 -93.81 -54.28
C LYS A 107 -100.70 -93.87 -55.60
N MET A 108 -100.22 -94.62 -56.59
CA MET A 108 -100.92 -94.85 -57.85
C MET A 108 -102.04 -95.88 -57.68
N GLU A 109 -101.84 -96.91 -56.85
CA GLU A 109 -102.86 -97.89 -56.46
C GLU A 109 -103.95 -97.28 -55.56
N GLU A 110 -103.58 -96.41 -54.62
CA GLU A 110 -104.50 -95.85 -53.63
C GLU A 110 -105.24 -94.58 -54.09
N LEU A 111 -104.59 -93.71 -54.87
CA LEU A 111 -105.07 -92.36 -55.20
C LEU A 111 -104.98 -92.00 -56.70
N GLY A 112 -104.56 -92.94 -57.56
CA GLY A 112 -104.42 -92.74 -59.01
C GLY A 112 -103.44 -91.64 -59.43
N THR A 113 -102.56 -91.18 -58.53
CA THR A 113 -101.72 -89.98 -58.73
C THR A 113 -100.24 -90.27 -58.54
N PHE A 114 -99.37 -89.62 -59.31
CA PHE A 114 -97.90 -89.82 -59.30
C PHE A 114 -97.12 -88.71 -58.55
N SER A 115 -97.77 -87.97 -57.66
CA SER A 115 -97.20 -86.81 -56.95
C SER A 115 -95.91 -87.12 -56.19
N SER A 116 -95.76 -88.33 -55.65
CA SER A 116 -94.54 -88.76 -54.95
C SER A 116 -93.28 -88.67 -55.81
N LEU A 117 -93.37 -89.02 -57.10
CA LEU A 117 -92.25 -88.96 -58.03
C LEU A 117 -91.94 -87.50 -58.41
N THR A 118 -92.98 -86.70 -58.62
CA THR A 118 -92.85 -85.25 -58.89
C THR A 118 -92.16 -84.54 -57.73
N ASP A 119 -92.59 -84.76 -56.49
CA ASP A 119 -91.98 -84.19 -55.29
C ASP A 119 -90.53 -84.68 -55.10
N ALA A 120 -90.24 -85.95 -55.40
CA ALA A 120 -88.89 -86.50 -55.31
C ALA A 120 -87.96 -85.86 -56.36
N ASN A 121 -88.46 -85.62 -57.57
CA ASN A 121 -87.74 -84.93 -58.63
C ASN A 121 -87.52 -83.44 -58.29
N GLU A 122 -88.51 -82.76 -57.70
CA GLU A 122 -88.36 -81.39 -57.21
C GLU A 122 -87.35 -81.31 -56.05
N ARG A 123 -87.35 -82.27 -55.13
CA ARG A 123 -86.32 -82.39 -54.08
C ARG A 123 -84.93 -82.56 -54.66
N GLU A 124 -84.75 -83.39 -55.69
CA GLU A 124 -83.46 -83.55 -56.38
C GLU A 124 -83.04 -82.29 -57.17
N LYS A 125 -83.99 -81.60 -57.82
CA LYS A 125 -83.73 -80.31 -58.46
C LYS A 125 -83.30 -79.25 -57.43
N ALA A 126 -83.99 -79.17 -56.29
CA ALA A 126 -83.64 -78.26 -55.19
C ALA A 126 -82.28 -78.61 -54.56
N ARG A 127 -81.97 -79.91 -54.39
CA ARG A 127 -80.65 -80.38 -53.93
C ARG A 127 -79.54 -79.98 -54.91
N LYS A 128 -79.76 -80.18 -56.22
CA LYS A 128 -78.81 -79.75 -57.26
C LYS A 128 -78.63 -78.24 -57.27
N GLY A 129 -79.70 -77.45 -57.14
CA GLY A 129 -79.63 -75.99 -57.01
C GLY A 129 -78.77 -75.54 -55.83
N LYS A 130 -79.03 -76.08 -54.63
CA LYS A 130 -78.21 -75.81 -53.43
C LYS A 130 -76.74 -76.18 -53.62
N PHE A 131 -76.46 -77.27 -54.34
CA PHE A 131 -75.09 -77.69 -54.66
C PHE A 131 -74.38 -76.66 -55.55
N TYR A 132 -75.05 -76.15 -56.58
CA TYR A 132 -74.51 -75.08 -57.43
C TYR A 132 -74.31 -73.78 -56.63
N ASP A 133 -75.23 -73.41 -55.74
CA ASP A 133 -75.08 -72.24 -54.87
C ASP A 133 -73.88 -72.36 -53.91
N ILE A 134 -73.66 -73.56 -53.34
CA ILE A 134 -72.48 -73.85 -52.52
C ILE A 134 -71.22 -73.74 -53.38
N LEU A 135 -71.21 -74.31 -54.59
CA LEU A 135 -70.06 -74.26 -55.49
C LEU A 135 -69.71 -72.83 -55.89
N ILE A 136 -70.70 -72.01 -56.25
CA ILE A 136 -70.49 -70.59 -56.59
C ILE A 136 -69.95 -69.82 -55.38
N ARG A 137 -70.49 -70.04 -54.18
CA ARG A 137 -69.99 -69.40 -52.95
C ARG A 137 -68.56 -69.84 -52.61
N GLU A 138 -68.24 -71.12 -52.77
CA GLU A 138 -66.90 -71.67 -52.57
C GLU A 138 -65.90 -71.05 -53.57
N GLU A 139 -66.27 -70.96 -54.86
CA GLU A 139 -65.46 -70.33 -55.90
C GLU A 139 -65.21 -68.84 -55.59
N LYS A 140 -66.26 -68.12 -55.17
CA LYS A 140 -66.15 -66.72 -54.74
C LYS A 140 -65.25 -66.58 -53.51
N GLY A 141 -65.46 -67.41 -52.48
CA GLY A 141 -64.63 -67.43 -51.28
C GLY A 141 -63.15 -67.74 -51.58
N LYS A 142 -62.86 -68.64 -52.52
CA LYS A 142 -61.48 -68.90 -52.99
C LYS A 142 -60.86 -67.68 -53.68
N LYS A 143 -61.64 -66.94 -54.47
CA LYS A 143 -61.18 -65.69 -55.10
C LYS A 143 -60.92 -64.62 -54.04
N ASP A 144 -61.80 -64.47 -53.06
CA ASP A 144 -61.68 -63.50 -51.96
C ASP A 144 -60.47 -63.81 -51.07
N ILE A 145 -60.26 -65.09 -50.69
CA ILE A 145 -59.07 -65.53 -49.93
C ILE A 145 -57.79 -65.22 -50.71
N LYS A 146 -57.75 -65.52 -52.02
CA LYS A 146 -56.59 -65.19 -52.85
C LYS A 146 -56.34 -63.68 -52.94
N ALA A 147 -57.39 -62.87 -53.02
CA ALA A 147 -57.28 -61.41 -53.04
C ALA A 147 -56.73 -60.87 -51.71
N LEU A 148 -57.27 -61.33 -50.58
CA LEU A 148 -56.80 -60.97 -49.25
C LEU A 148 -55.36 -61.42 -49.00
N GLN A 149 -54.98 -62.62 -49.43
CA GLN A 149 -53.59 -63.09 -49.34
C GLN A 149 -52.62 -62.18 -50.12
N LYS A 150 -53.00 -61.74 -51.32
CA LYS A 150 -52.21 -60.78 -52.10
C LYS A 150 -52.10 -59.43 -51.38
N GLN A 151 -53.20 -58.89 -50.87
CA GLN A 151 -53.19 -57.64 -50.10
C GLN A 151 -52.29 -57.75 -48.87
N LEU A 152 -52.34 -58.87 -48.16
CA LEU A 152 -51.51 -59.10 -46.97
C LEU A 152 -50.01 -59.17 -47.32
N GLN A 153 -49.67 -59.82 -48.44
CA GLN A 153 -48.28 -59.82 -48.94
C GLN A 153 -47.82 -58.42 -49.36
N GLU A 154 -48.68 -57.66 -50.05
CA GLU A 154 -48.36 -56.30 -50.48
C GLU A 154 -48.15 -55.38 -49.29
N VAL A 155 -49.06 -55.40 -48.30
CA VAL A 155 -48.92 -54.64 -47.06
C VAL A 155 -47.64 -55.02 -46.33
N LYS A 156 -47.34 -56.32 -46.20
CA LYS A 156 -46.10 -56.79 -45.55
C LYS A 156 -44.85 -56.27 -46.27
N LYS A 157 -44.85 -56.29 -47.61
CA LYS A 157 -43.76 -55.77 -48.43
C LYS A 157 -43.61 -54.26 -48.25
N GLN A 158 -44.71 -53.51 -48.32
CA GLN A 158 -44.71 -52.07 -48.12
C GLN A 158 -44.20 -51.70 -46.72
N THR A 159 -44.70 -52.34 -45.67
CA THR A 159 -44.23 -52.09 -44.31
C THR A 159 -42.74 -52.43 -44.15
N SER A 160 -42.24 -53.48 -44.80
CA SER A 160 -40.81 -53.81 -44.79
C SER A 160 -39.96 -52.75 -45.50
N GLN A 161 -40.44 -52.21 -46.63
CA GLN A 161 -39.75 -51.14 -47.35
C GLN A 161 -39.77 -49.84 -46.55
N ASP A 162 -40.90 -49.50 -45.93
CA ASP A 162 -41.04 -48.34 -45.07
C ASP A 162 -40.10 -48.44 -43.86
N LEU A 163 -40.02 -49.61 -43.21
CA LEU A 163 -39.05 -49.86 -42.13
C LEU A 163 -37.61 -49.66 -42.60
N GLN A 164 -37.21 -50.25 -43.73
CA GLN A 164 -35.87 -50.06 -44.28
C GLN A 164 -35.57 -48.59 -44.63
N SER A 165 -36.55 -47.85 -45.15
CA SER A 165 -36.38 -46.42 -45.43
C SER A 165 -36.17 -45.61 -44.15
N ARG A 166 -36.93 -45.92 -43.09
CA ARG A 166 -36.79 -45.29 -41.78
C ARG A 166 -35.46 -45.63 -41.13
N GLU A 167 -35.01 -46.89 -41.21
CA GLU A 167 -33.71 -47.35 -40.72
C GLU A 167 -32.57 -46.51 -41.33
N LYS A 168 -32.58 -46.33 -42.67
CA LYS A 168 -31.60 -45.49 -43.37
C LYS A 168 -31.61 -44.04 -42.90
N VAL A 169 -32.79 -43.49 -42.61
CA VAL A 169 -32.90 -42.12 -42.05
C VAL A 169 -32.33 -42.07 -40.64
N ILE A 170 -32.59 -43.07 -39.80
CA ILE A 170 -32.02 -43.17 -38.45
C ILE A 170 -30.50 -43.22 -38.51
N ASP A 171 -29.93 -44.04 -39.39
CA ASP A 171 -28.48 -44.16 -39.54
C ASP A 171 -27.86 -42.85 -40.04
N GLY A 172 -28.45 -42.20 -41.05
CA GLY A 172 -27.99 -40.90 -41.51
C GLY A 172 -28.10 -39.79 -40.45
N LEU A 173 -29.09 -39.86 -39.54
CA LEU A 173 -29.20 -38.93 -38.41
C LEU A 173 -28.16 -39.23 -37.33
N LYS A 174 -27.85 -40.50 -37.05
CA LYS A 174 -26.79 -40.90 -36.12
C LYS A 174 -25.42 -40.41 -36.61
N ASP A 175 -25.12 -40.59 -37.89
CA ASP A 175 -23.86 -40.14 -38.49
C ASP A 175 -23.71 -38.62 -38.38
N LYS A 176 -24.78 -37.86 -38.69
CA LYS A 176 -24.80 -36.40 -38.53
C LYS A 176 -24.60 -35.98 -37.08
N LEU A 177 -25.23 -36.68 -36.15
CA LEU A 177 -25.08 -36.40 -34.72
C LEU A 177 -23.64 -36.64 -34.28
N GLN A 178 -23.05 -37.77 -34.67
CA GLN A 178 -21.65 -38.09 -34.37
C GLN A 178 -20.68 -37.08 -35.01
N GLU A 179 -20.94 -36.64 -36.24
CA GLU A 179 -20.16 -35.60 -36.92
C GLU A 179 -20.23 -34.26 -36.16
N ILE A 180 -21.43 -33.83 -35.75
CA ILE A 180 -21.62 -32.58 -35.00
C ILE A 180 -20.93 -32.69 -33.63
N THR A 181 -21.09 -33.80 -32.91
CA THR A 181 -20.42 -34.02 -31.63
C THR A 181 -18.90 -33.93 -31.77
N ALA A 182 -18.31 -34.61 -32.76
CA ALA A 182 -16.88 -34.53 -33.02
C ALA A 182 -16.41 -33.10 -33.35
N LYS A 183 -17.19 -32.36 -34.16
CA LYS A 183 -16.88 -30.96 -34.47
C LYS A 183 -16.91 -30.09 -33.21
N VAL A 184 -17.98 -30.14 -32.43
CA VAL A 184 -18.14 -29.38 -31.19
C VAL A 184 -17.01 -29.70 -30.20
N ASP A 185 -16.61 -30.97 -30.06
CA ASP A 185 -15.51 -31.36 -29.18
C ASP A 185 -14.17 -30.77 -29.63
N THR A 186 -13.88 -30.80 -30.94
CA THR A 186 -12.66 -30.20 -31.48
C THR A 186 -12.64 -28.68 -31.35
N GLU A 187 -13.76 -28.01 -31.61
CA GLU A 187 -13.91 -26.56 -31.44
C GLU A 187 -13.79 -26.16 -29.96
N SER A 188 -14.43 -26.90 -29.05
CA SER A 188 -14.30 -26.69 -27.60
C SER A 188 -12.85 -26.79 -27.14
N ASN A 189 -12.13 -27.82 -27.60
CA ASN A 189 -10.72 -28.01 -27.27
C ASN A 189 -9.83 -26.90 -27.84
N TYR A 190 -10.12 -26.43 -29.06
CA TYR A 190 -9.42 -25.30 -29.66
C TYR A 190 -9.65 -24.01 -28.86
N LEU A 191 -10.90 -23.70 -28.54
CA LEU A 191 -11.27 -22.50 -27.78
C LEU A 191 -10.62 -22.50 -26.40
N LYS A 192 -10.62 -23.63 -25.69
CA LYS A 192 -9.93 -23.78 -24.39
C LYS A 192 -8.43 -23.51 -24.52
N LYS A 193 -7.75 -24.13 -25.49
CA LYS A 193 -6.32 -23.88 -25.71
C LYS A 193 -6.04 -22.41 -26.06
N ASN A 194 -6.89 -21.79 -26.88
CA ASN A 194 -6.75 -20.39 -27.23
C ASN A 194 -6.93 -19.47 -26.02
N SER A 195 -7.94 -19.71 -25.18
CA SER A 195 -8.13 -18.94 -23.94
C SER A 195 -6.97 -19.13 -22.97
N ASP A 196 -6.48 -20.35 -22.78
CA ASP A 196 -5.35 -20.65 -21.90
C ASP A 196 -4.08 -19.93 -22.37
N LEU A 197 -3.82 -19.92 -23.68
CA LEU A 197 -2.71 -19.17 -24.27
C LEU A 197 -2.84 -17.67 -24.06
N GLN A 198 -4.04 -17.09 -24.19
CA GLN A 198 -4.26 -15.67 -23.91
C GLN A 198 -4.04 -15.34 -22.43
N ILE A 199 -4.52 -16.19 -21.52
CA ILE A 199 -4.28 -16.04 -20.08
C ILE A 199 -2.79 -16.08 -19.78
N GLN A 200 -2.06 -17.08 -20.30
CA GLN A 200 -0.61 -17.21 -20.10
C GLN A 200 0.17 -16.03 -20.69
N LEU A 201 -0.21 -15.55 -21.89
CA LEU A 201 0.40 -14.39 -22.51
C LEU A 201 0.22 -13.15 -21.64
N THR A 202 -1.01 -12.92 -21.18
CA THR A 202 -1.35 -11.78 -20.33
C THR A 202 -0.61 -11.86 -19.00
N GLN A 203 -0.61 -13.04 -18.36
CA GLN A 203 0.12 -13.29 -17.13
C GLN A 203 1.63 -13.04 -17.29
N LYS A 204 2.24 -13.49 -18.38
CA LYS A 204 3.66 -13.22 -18.67
C LYS A 204 3.94 -11.73 -18.86
N LYS A 205 3.08 -11.01 -19.58
CA LYS A 205 3.21 -9.56 -19.76
C LYS A 205 3.11 -8.84 -18.41
N CYS A 206 2.06 -9.13 -17.63
CA CYS A 206 1.88 -8.56 -16.29
C CYS A 206 3.08 -8.85 -15.39
N SER A 207 3.49 -10.11 -15.29
CA SER A 207 4.65 -10.50 -14.48
C SER A 207 5.96 -9.83 -14.93
N SER A 208 6.17 -9.65 -16.24
CA SER A 208 7.35 -8.93 -16.74
C SER A 208 7.34 -7.43 -16.36
N ALA A 209 6.17 -6.79 -16.40
CA ALA A 209 6.00 -5.40 -15.99
C ALA A 209 6.14 -5.23 -14.46
N GLU A 210 5.54 -6.13 -13.68
CA GLU A 210 5.69 -6.18 -12.21
C GLU A 210 7.15 -6.36 -11.81
N ASN A 211 7.87 -7.29 -12.45
CA ASN A 211 9.30 -7.50 -12.19
C ASN A 211 10.16 -6.29 -12.58
N ALA A 212 9.78 -5.54 -13.61
CA ALA A 212 10.47 -4.32 -14.00
C ALA A 212 10.28 -3.20 -12.94
N LEU A 213 9.04 -3.01 -12.48
CA LEU A 213 8.72 -2.07 -11.41
C LEU A 213 9.38 -2.46 -10.09
N GLU A 214 9.40 -3.75 -9.74
CA GLU A 214 10.07 -4.22 -8.52
C GLU A 214 11.57 -3.91 -8.56
N LYS A 215 12.24 -4.12 -9.71
CA LYS A 215 13.64 -3.74 -9.89
C LYS A 215 13.86 -2.23 -9.73
N GLU A 216 12.95 -1.41 -10.25
CA GLU A 216 13.00 0.04 -10.08
C GLU A 216 12.82 0.44 -8.62
N ILE A 217 11.88 -0.17 -7.90
CA ILE A 217 11.68 0.03 -6.46
C ILE A 217 12.96 -0.33 -5.68
N GLN A 218 13.58 -1.47 -5.98
CA GLN A 218 14.81 -1.88 -5.30
C GLN A 218 15.98 -0.92 -5.59
N ASN A 219 16.12 -0.45 -6.83
CA ASN A 219 17.13 0.55 -7.21
C ASN A 219 16.87 1.91 -6.52
N LEU A 220 15.61 2.32 -6.39
CA LEU A 220 15.27 3.55 -5.68
C LEU A 220 15.55 3.42 -4.18
N LYS A 221 15.27 2.26 -3.58
CA LYS A 221 15.62 1.98 -2.18
C LYS A 221 17.14 2.06 -1.95
N SER A 222 17.95 1.43 -2.80
CA SER A 222 19.41 1.50 -2.66
C SER A 222 19.92 2.93 -2.78
N LYS A 223 19.37 3.73 -3.71
CA LYS A 223 19.73 5.16 -3.82
C LYS A 223 19.34 5.98 -2.60
N ILE A 224 18.19 5.68 -1.99
CA ILE A 224 17.77 6.33 -0.75
C ILE A 224 18.74 5.97 0.39
N ASP A 225 19.10 4.70 0.51
CA ASP A 225 20.04 4.24 1.54
C ASP A 225 21.43 4.87 1.36
N GLU A 226 21.91 4.96 0.10
CA GLU A 226 23.15 5.67 -0.25
C GLU A 226 23.08 7.17 0.12
N GLU A 227 21.98 7.85 -0.20
CA GLU A 227 21.79 9.27 0.14
C GLU A 227 21.72 9.49 1.66
N ILE A 228 21.05 8.59 2.40
CA ILE A 228 21.00 8.63 3.86
C ILE A 228 22.42 8.48 4.43
N GLN A 229 23.19 7.53 3.93
CA GLN A 229 24.57 7.33 4.38
C GLN A 229 25.43 8.59 4.11
N LEU A 230 25.40 9.11 2.88
CA LEU A 230 26.15 10.32 2.52
C LEU A 230 25.72 11.53 3.35
N HIS A 231 24.42 11.67 3.63
CA HIS A 231 23.89 12.73 4.48
C HIS A 231 24.44 12.62 5.90
N THR A 232 24.39 11.44 6.51
CA THR A 232 24.93 11.21 7.86
C THR A 232 26.43 11.49 7.92
N GLU A 233 27.21 11.03 6.94
CA GLU A 233 28.66 11.30 6.86
C GLU A 233 28.96 12.80 6.72
N THR A 234 28.12 13.52 5.95
CA THR A 234 28.25 14.97 5.78
C THR A 234 27.90 15.71 7.07
N GLU A 235 26.83 15.32 7.75
CA GLU A 235 26.45 15.89 9.05
C GLU A 235 27.52 15.66 10.10
N ASP A 236 28.07 14.45 10.19
CA ASP A 236 29.16 14.12 11.11
C ASP A 236 30.41 14.96 10.83
N PHE A 237 30.79 15.11 9.56
CA PHE A 237 31.91 15.97 9.15
C PHE A 237 31.68 17.42 9.58
N LEU A 238 30.50 17.98 9.29
CA LEU A 238 30.16 19.36 9.65
C LEU A 238 30.13 19.56 11.17
N MET A 239 29.61 18.59 11.92
CA MET A 239 29.59 18.60 13.38
C MET A 239 31.01 18.63 13.94
N GLN A 240 31.91 17.82 13.41
CA GLN A 240 33.33 17.81 13.82
C GLN A 240 34.01 19.16 13.55
N GLU A 241 33.79 19.76 12.37
CA GLU A 241 34.36 21.08 12.05
C GLU A 241 33.78 22.18 12.94
N TYR A 242 32.47 22.13 13.19
CA TYR A 242 31.81 23.04 14.13
C TYR A 242 32.43 22.96 15.53
N LEU A 243 32.65 21.74 16.05
CA LEU A 243 33.28 21.53 17.34
C LEU A 243 34.71 22.08 17.38
N LYS A 244 35.52 21.84 16.36
CA LYS A 244 36.89 22.42 16.26
C LYS A 244 36.89 23.95 16.30
N VAL A 245 35.94 24.58 15.61
CA VAL A 245 35.80 26.04 15.62
C VAL A 245 35.34 26.53 16.99
N LYS A 246 34.39 25.83 17.61
CA LYS A 246 33.89 26.15 18.95
C LYS A 246 34.99 26.06 20.01
N GLU A 247 35.80 25.00 20.01
CA GLU A 247 36.94 24.85 20.91
C GLU A 247 37.96 25.98 20.73
N ARG A 248 38.27 26.37 19.49
CA ARG A 248 39.16 27.52 19.21
C ARG A 248 38.57 28.82 19.74
N LEU A 249 37.25 29.02 19.58
CA LEU A 249 36.56 30.20 20.10
C LEU A 249 36.64 30.26 21.62
N GLU A 250 36.35 29.15 22.31
CA GLU A 250 36.46 29.03 23.76
C GLU A 250 37.89 29.33 24.24
N TYR A 251 38.90 28.79 23.56
CA TYR A 251 40.31 29.12 23.83
C TYR A 251 40.60 30.63 23.70
N TRP A 252 40.12 31.28 22.63
CA TRP A 252 40.37 32.70 22.42
C TRP A 252 39.63 33.59 23.43
N ILE A 253 38.43 33.19 23.87
CA ILE A 253 37.69 33.87 24.93
C ILE A 253 38.47 33.80 26.24
N ASP A 254 38.84 32.60 26.68
CA ASP A 254 39.61 32.39 27.92
C ASP A 254 40.95 33.13 27.89
N LYS A 255 41.65 33.10 26.74
CA LYS A 255 42.88 33.86 26.57
C LYS A 255 42.64 35.36 26.70
N TYR A 256 41.62 35.91 26.04
CA TYR A 256 41.33 37.34 26.09
C TYR A 256 40.93 37.79 27.50
N GLU A 257 40.12 36.99 28.20
CA GLU A 257 39.76 37.26 29.60
C GLU A 257 40.99 37.29 30.51
N LYS A 258 41.91 36.33 30.35
CA LYS A 258 43.18 36.30 31.10
C LYS A 258 44.09 37.48 30.78
N ASP A 259 44.30 37.77 29.50
CA ASP A 259 45.15 38.87 29.05
C ASP A 259 44.58 40.23 29.53
N THR A 260 43.25 40.39 29.52
CA THR A 260 42.58 41.60 30.01
C THR A 260 42.69 41.73 31.52
N ALA A 261 42.44 40.64 32.27
CA ALA A 261 42.59 40.62 33.72
C ALA A 261 44.02 40.96 34.17
N ALA A 262 45.03 40.41 33.49
CA ALA A 262 46.44 40.73 33.75
C ALA A 262 46.75 42.21 33.47
N LYS A 263 46.17 42.80 32.41
CA LYS A 263 46.34 44.23 32.11
C LYS A 263 45.63 45.13 33.11
N ASP A 264 44.46 44.73 33.59
CA ASP A 264 43.74 45.45 34.64
C ASP A 264 44.51 45.41 35.96
N GLU A 265 45.11 44.28 36.31
CA GLU A 265 46.00 44.15 37.48
C GLU A 265 47.24 45.05 37.36
N GLU A 266 47.94 45.04 36.22
CA GLU A 266 49.07 45.96 35.95
C GLU A 266 48.64 47.44 36.08
N LEU A 267 47.45 47.81 35.59
CA LEU A 267 46.92 49.15 35.69
C LEU A 267 46.59 49.54 37.12
N ASP A 268 46.04 48.63 37.90
CA ASP A 268 45.72 48.84 39.31
C ASP A 268 46.98 48.98 40.17
N ASP A 269 48.03 48.19 39.90
CA ASP A 269 49.35 48.35 40.50
C ASP A 269 49.96 49.72 40.19
N LEU A 270 49.90 50.16 38.93
CA LEU A 270 50.39 51.49 38.53
C LEU A 270 49.57 52.62 39.17
N ARG A 271 48.25 52.46 39.30
CA ARG A 271 47.39 53.41 40.00
C ARG A 271 47.74 53.48 41.49
N ALA A 272 47.98 52.33 42.13
CA ALA A 272 48.40 52.24 43.52
C ALA A 272 49.77 52.92 43.73
N LEU A 273 50.76 52.61 42.89
CA LEU A 273 52.08 53.25 42.94
C LEU A 273 52.00 54.75 42.69
N LYS A 274 51.17 55.20 41.74
CA LYS A 274 50.94 56.63 41.51
C LYS A 274 50.30 57.30 42.72
N ALA A 275 49.33 56.65 43.38
CA ALA A 275 48.69 57.16 44.59
C ALA A 275 49.69 57.27 45.75
N GLU A 276 50.54 56.26 45.96
CA GLU A 276 51.61 56.28 46.95
C GLU A 276 52.64 57.39 46.67
N ASN A 277 53.09 57.53 45.42
CA ASN A 277 53.99 58.60 45.00
C ASN A 277 53.37 59.99 45.20
N LEU A 278 52.07 60.14 44.95
CA LEU A 278 51.36 61.38 45.21
C LEU A 278 51.32 61.67 46.72
N GLU A 279 51.05 60.66 47.54
CA GLU A 279 51.00 60.79 49.00
C GLU A 279 52.36 61.19 49.58
N THR A 280 53.44 60.54 49.13
CA THR A 280 54.83 60.87 49.54
C THR A 280 55.20 62.30 49.14
N MET A 281 54.84 62.74 47.93
CA MET A 281 55.06 64.13 47.50
C MET A 281 54.26 65.14 48.32
N GLN A 282 52.99 64.83 48.63
CA GLN A 282 52.18 65.66 49.51
C GLN A 282 52.76 65.72 50.93
N ARG A 283 53.32 64.61 51.43
CA ARG A 283 54.01 64.55 52.74
C ARG A 283 55.22 65.47 52.75
N PHE A 284 56.11 65.37 51.76
CA PHE A 284 57.27 66.27 51.65
C PHE A 284 56.87 67.73 51.46
N ALA A 285 55.82 68.02 50.68
CA ALA A 285 55.31 69.38 50.54
C ALA A 285 54.84 69.95 51.89
N LYS A 286 54.12 69.15 52.70
CA LYS A 286 53.73 69.52 54.06
C LYS A 286 54.96 69.74 54.95
N GLU A 287 55.95 68.84 54.92
CA GLU A 287 57.20 68.98 55.68
C GLU A 287 57.95 70.26 55.31
N CYS A 288 58.16 70.55 54.03
CA CYS A 288 58.77 71.79 53.54
C CYS A 288 58.02 73.03 54.03
N LEU A 289 56.69 73.03 53.98
CA LEU A 289 55.88 74.12 54.53
C LEU A 289 56.10 74.28 56.04
N THR A 290 56.12 73.19 56.80
CA THR A 290 56.40 73.26 58.25
C THR A 290 57.80 73.78 58.56
N PHE A 291 58.82 73.37 57.79
CA PHE A 291 60.18 73.91 57.92
C PHE A 291 60.24 75.39 57.56
N GLN A 292 59.56 75.81 56.48
CA GLN A 292 59.50 77.22 56.12
C GLN A 292 58.83 78.06 57.21
N THR A 293 57.70 77.60 57.75
CA THR A 293 56.99 78.27 58.85
C THR A 293 57.89 78.38 60.09
N THR A 294 58.57 77.30 60.48
CA THR A 294 59.48 77.32 61.65
C THR A 294 60.69 78.22 61.43
N ILE A 295 61.29 78.26 60.23
CA ILE A 295 62.37 79.19 59.88
C ILE A 295 61.89 80.64 59.94
N ILE A 296 60.69 80.93 59.42
CA ILE A 296 60.11 82.28 59.49
C ILE A 296 59.91 82.68 60.96
N ILE A 297 59.32 81.81 61.78
CA ILE A 297 59.11 82.06 63.21
C ILE A 297 60.45 82.33 63.92
N ASP A 298 61.46 81.47 63.74
CA ASP A 298 62.78 81.66 64.36
C ASP A 298 63.47 82.95 63.90
N ARG A 299 63.36 83.32 62.61
CA ARG A 299 63.88 84.60 62.09
C ARG A 299 63.16 85.78 62.72
N THR A 300 61.82 85.75 62.78
CA THR A 300 61.04 86.81 63.42
C THR A 300 61.34 86.92 64.90
N ASP A 301 61.51 85.79 65.61
CA ASP A 301 61.84 85.75 67.04
C ASP A 301 63.25 86.27 67.31
N LYS A 302 64.23 85.95 66.46
CA LYS A 302 65.59 86.50 66.55
C LYS A 302 65.57 88.01 66.34
N GLU A 303 64.79 88.50 65.38
CA GLU A 303 64.70 89.93 65.10
C GLU A 303 63.93 90.69 66.19
N THR A 304 62.85 90.15 66.73
CA THR A 304 62.14 90.74 67.87
C THR A 304 63.03 90.75 69.11
N LYS A 305 63.77 89.67 69.40
CA LYS A 305 64.77 89.64 70.49
C LYS A 305 65.88 90.67 70.29
N LYS A 306 66.34 90.90 69.04
CA LYS A 306 67.35 91.93 68.75
C LYS A 306 66.79 93.33 68.96
N LYS A 307 65.60 93.63 68.41
CA LYS A 307 64.90 94.91 68.62
C LYS A 307 64.62 95.16 70.10
N GLN A 308 64.27 94.12 70.85
CA GLN A 308 64.06 94.19 72.28
C GLN A 308 65.34 94.55 73.03
N ARG A 309 66.45 93.87 72.74
CA ARG A 309 67.78 94.21 73.30
C ARG A 309 68.23 95.62 72.92
N GLU A 310 67.95 96.07 71.70
CA GLU A 310 68.24 97.44 71.27
C GLU A 310 67.40 98.47 72.04
N ARG A 311 66.10 98.20 72.26
CA ARG A 311 65.23 99.03 73.10
C ARG A 311 65.71 99.07 74.54
N GLU A 312 65.97 97.91 75.15
CA GLU A 312 66.50 97.81 76.51
C GLU A 312 67.85 98.52 76.65
N ALA A 313 68.74 98.43 75.66
CA ALA A 313 69.99 99.17 75.65
C ALA A 313 69.78 100.68 75.53
N LEU A 314 68.79 101.12 74.74
CA LEU A 314 68.44 102.54 74.60
C LEU A 314 67.77 103.08 75.87
N GLU A 315 66.88 102.31 76.48
CA GLU A 315 66.27 102.57 77.79
C GLU A 315 67.35 102.65 78.86
N LEU A 316 68.29 101.69 78.90
CA LEU A 316 69.42 101.69 79.84
C LEU A 316 70.32 102.91 79.62
N ARG A 317 70.67 103.25 78.36
CA ARG A 317 71.44 104.46 78.05
C ARG A 317 70.71 105.72 78.50
N SER A 318 69.40 105.78 78.31
CA SER A 318 68.56 106.90 78.76
C SER A 318 68.53 106.96 80.29
N ALA A 319 68.34 105.83 80.97
CA ALA A 319 68.39 105.71 82.42
C ALA A 319 69.77 106.13 82.97
N VAL A 320 70.87 105.71 82.35
CA VAL A 320 72.23 106.11 82.74
C VAL A 320 72.44 107.61 82.55
N LYS A 321 71.95 108.21 81.45
CA LYS A 321 71.98 109.68 81.27
C LYS A 321 71.20 110.39 82.37
N VAL A 322 70.01 109.91 82.73
CA VAL A 322 69.21 110.47 83.84
C VAL A 322 69.93 110.29 85.17
N GLN A 323 70.50 109.11 85.45
CA GLN A 323 71.28 108.85 86.66
C GLN A 323 72.53 109.73 86.74
N ALA A 324 73.25 109.92 85.64
CA ALA A 324 74.42 110.78 85.56
C ALA A 324 74.06 112.27 85.72
N TRP A 325 72.95 112.70 85.11
CA TRP A 325 72.39 114.04 85.31
C TRP A 325 72.02 114.26 86.78
N TRP A 326 71.35 113.30 87.43
CA TRP A 326 71.01 113.38 88.85
C TRP A 326 72.25 113.38 89.74
N LYS A 327 73.20 112.45 89.56
CA LYS A 327 74.47 112.41 90.29
C LYS A 327 75.27 113.71 90.11
N GLY A 328 75.39 114.20 88.88
CA GLY A 328 76.05 115.47 88.59
C GLY A 328 75.33 116.67 89.19
N THR A 329 73.99 116.65 89.25
CA THR A 329 73.19 117.66 89.94
C THR A 329 73.38 117.59 91.45
N MET A 330 73.44 116.39 92.03
CA MET A 330 73.75 116.17 93.44
C MET A 330 75.13 116.73 93.82
N VAL A 331 76.14 116.55 92.96
CA VAL A 331 77.49 117.12 93.17
C VAL A 331 77.49 118.64 92.98
N ARG A 332 76.92 119.17 91.89
CA ARG A 332 76.96 120.61 91.56
C ARG A 332 76.08 121.48 92.45
N ARG A 333 74.98 120.95 92.97
CA ARG A 333 74.11 121.64 93.95
C ARG A 333 74.43 121.25 95.39
N PHE A 334 75.50 120.49 95.62
CA PHE A 334 75.97 120.02 96.93
C PHE A 334 74.86 119.42 97.80
N LEU A 335 74.10 118.50 97.23
CA LEU A 335 73.03 117.78 97.92
C LEU A 335 73.56 116.44 98.45
N GLY A 336 73.20 116.08 99.68
CA GLY A 336 73.57 114.81 100.30
C GLY A 336 75.06 114.70 100.67
N PRO A 337 75.72 113.53 100.47
CA PRO A 337 77.09 113.27 100.94
C PRO A 337 78.16 114.27 100.46
N TYR A 338 77.88 115.02 99.39
CA TYR A 338 78.80 116.00 98.79
C TYR A 338 78.79 117.39 99.45
N GLN A 339 77.96 117.63 100.48
CA GLN A 339 78.01 118.87 101.28
C GLN A 339 79.38 119.08 101.97
N LYS A 340 80.12 118.01 102.27
CA LYS A 340 81.45 118.10 102.87
C LYS A 340 82.52 118.57 101.87
N LEU A 341 82.30 118.39 100.57
CA LEU A 341 83.24 118.75 99.50
C LEU A 341 83.18 120.24 99.14
N GLU A 342 82.02 120.89 99.33
CA GLU A 342 81.85 122.35 99.19
C GLU A 342 82.81 123.13 100.09
N LYS A 343 83.10 122.59 101.29
CA LYS A 343 84.01 123.21 102.27
C LYS A 343 85.50 123.10 101.89
N TYR A 344 85.88 122.18 100.98
CA TYR A 344 87.28 121.94 100.62
C TYR A 344 87.71 122.65 99.31
N LEU A 345 86.78 122.88 98.38
CA LEU A 345 87.07 123.49 97.07
C LEU A 345 87.13 125.03 97.07
N LYS A 346 86.96 125.69 98.22
CA LYS A 346 87.04 127.15 98.34
C LYS A 346 88.46 127.69 98.59
N GLY A 347 89.50 126.89 98.40
CA GLY A 347 90.85 127.19 98.89
C GLY A 347 92.05 127.13 97.93
N ILE A 348 91.93 126.77 96.65
CA ILE A 348 93.10 126.70 95.74
C ILE A 348 92.76 127.30 94.37
N GLY A 349 93.36 128.47 94.11
CA GLY A 349 93.40 129.19 92.83
C GLY A 349 94.32 128.53 91.79
N GLU A 350 93.97 128.65 90.51
CA GLU A 350 94.59 129.58 89.54
C GLU A 350 95.97 129.15 89.04
N GLU A 351 96.02 128.51 87.86
CA GLU A 351 97.09 128.75 86.87
C GLU A 351 96.69 128.30 85.45
N THR A 352 97.18 129.05 84.47
CA THR A 352 96.73 129.20 83.07
C THR A 352 97.70 128.60 82.05
N GLY A 353 97.21 128.21 80.85
CA GLY A 353 98.00 128.13 79.60
C GLY A 353 97.87 126.80 78.81
N LYS A 354 96.94 126.59 77.87
CA LYS A 354 96.86 126.97 76.41
C LYS A 354 97.67 126.11 75.40
N GLU A 355 96.92 125.36 74.56
CA GLU A 355 97.09 125.02 73.11
C GLU A 355 98.33 124.23 72.60
N LYS A 356 98.33 123.46 71.50
CA LYS A 356 97.41 122.63 70.67
C LYS A 356 98.26 122.04 69.51
N SER A 357 97.75 120.98 68.87
CA SER A 357 98.17 120.32 67.60
C SER A 357 99.05 119.07 67.77
N GLY A 358 98.77 117.93 67.15
CA GLY A 358 97.86 117.60 66.05
C GLY A 358 98.62 116.75 65.03
N ALA A 359 98.51 115.41 65.06
CA ALA A 359 99.14 114.56 64.05
C ALA A 359 98.51 113.15 63.94
N LYS A 360 98.22 112.78 62.69
CA LYS A 360 98.28 111.42 62.08
C LYS A 360 97.21 110.41 62.57
N LYS A 361 96.71 109.46 61.78
CA LYS A 361 96.98 108.89 60.44
C LYS A 361 95.76 107.97 60.16
N LYS A 362 95.16 108.01 58.97
CA LYS A 362 95.28 107.01 57.87
C LYS A 362 94.72 105.60 58.10
N LYS A 363 94.10 105.13 57.00
CA LYS A 363 93.96 103.76 56.44
C LYS A 363 92.73 102.98 56.91
N ALA A 364 91.81 102.71 55.98
CA ALA A 364 91.75 101.55 55.05
C ALA A 364 90.87 100.46 55.72
N LYS A 365 89.92 99.81 55.06
CA LYS A 365 89.79 99.36 53.68
C LYS A 365 88.31 99.09 53.42
#